data_AF-A0A1L7BES7-F1
#
_entry.id   AF-A0A1L7BES7-F1
#
_cell.length_a   1.000
_cell.length_b   1.000
_cell.length_c   1.000
_cell.angle_alpha   90.00
_cell.angle_beta   90.00
_cell.angle_gamma   90.00
#
_symmetry.space_group_name_H-M   'P 1'
#
loop_
_entity.id
_entity.type
_entity.pdbx_description
1 polymer ?
#
loop_
_entity_poly.entity_id
_entity_poly.type
_entity_poly.pdbx_seq_one_letter_code
_entity_poly.pdbx_strand_id
1 'polypeptide(L)' 'MKRLSLVYRNETEGKSLRINISEPIDNIDSTELEQDAQSLIDNGLVPAGYVFDEARVIETNTNVVLDLIQ' A
#
# COMPACT_ATOMS: atom_id res chain seq x y z
N MET A 1 4.93 -9.56 11.41
CA MET A 1 4.99 -8.12 11.08
C MET A 1 3.86 -7.81 10.11
N LYS A 2 3.04 -6.80 10.40
CA LYS A 2 1.92 -6.38 9.54
C LYS A 2 2.37 -5.19 8.68
N ARG A 3 2.05 -5.20 7.39
CA ARG A 3 2.34 -4.12 6.45
C ARG A 3 1.14 -3.88 5.55
N LEU A 4 0.77 -2.62 5.34
CA LEU A 4 -0.24 -2.23 4.38
C LEU A 4 0.46 -1.68 3.14
N SER A 5 0.14 -2.23 1.97
CA SER A 5 0.60 -1.74 0.67
C SER A 5 -0.60 -1.14 -0.08
N LEU A 6 -0.57 0.16 -0.33
CA LEU A 6 -1.51 0.88 -1.17
C LEU A 6 -0.93 0.97 -2.58
N VAL A 7 -1.72 0.62 -3.59
CA VAL A 7 -1.33 0.69 -4.99
C VAL A 7 -2.20 1.73 -5.69
N TYR A 8 -1.54 2.65 -6.37
CA TYR A 8 -2.17 3.64 -7.22
C TYR A 8 -1.69 3.41 -8.65
N ARG A 9 -2.59 3.55 -9.62
CA ARG A 9 -2.27 3.35 -11.03
C ARG A 9 -2.59 4.61 -11.80
N ASN A 10 -1.69 5.01 -12.70
CA ASN A 10 -1.95 6.08 -13.65
C ASN A 10 -2.48 5.44 -14.93
N GLU A 11 -3.74 5.70 -15.27
CA GLU A 11 -4.39 5.15 -16.47
C GLU A 11 -3.82 5.75 -17.77
N THR A 12 -3.20 6.92 -17.69
CA THR A 12 -2.67 7.65 -18.85
C THR A 12 -1.25 7.19 -19.21
N GLU A 13 -0.39 6.99 -18.21
CA GLU A 13 1.01 6.59 -18.41
C GLU A 13 1.25 5.09 -18.22
N GLY A 14 0.27 4.35 -17.71
CA GLY A 14 0.41 2.94 -17.35
C GLY A 14 1.35 2.67 -16.17
N LYS A 15 1.78 3.72 -15.46
CA LYS A 15 2.67 3.60 -14.29
C LYS A 15 1.89 3.27 -13.04
N SER A 16 2.53 2.55 -12.12
CA SER A 16 1.98 2.23 -10.81
C SER A 16 2.83 2.84 -9.71
N LEU A 17 2.21 3.56 -8.78
CA LEU A 17 2.82 4.05 -7.55
C LEU A 17 2.41 3.12 -6.40
N ARG A 18 3.34 2.82 -5.50
CA ARG A 18 3.09 1.94 -4.37
C ARG A 18 3.54 2.60 -3.07
N ILE A 19 2.63 2.72 -2.11
CA ILE A 19 2.90 3.25 -0.78
C ILE A 19 2.88 2.09 0.20
N ASN A 20 3.95 1.92 0.96
CA ASN A 20 4.05 0.87 1.96
C ASN A 20 4.04 1.51 3.35
N ILE A 21 3.05 1.14 4.15
CA ILE A 21 2.90 1.55 5.54
C ILE A 21 3.30 0.37 6.41
N SER A 22 4.42 0.52 7.12
CA SER A 22 4.85 -0.42 8.14
C SER A 22 3.97 -0.28 9.37
N GLU A 23 3.54 -1.38 9.96
CA GLU A 23 2.69 -1.41 11.18
C GLU A 23 1.34 -0.69 11.00
N PRO A 24 0.50 -1.13 10.06
CA PRO A 24 -0.84 -0.58 9.93
C PRO A 24 -1.71 -1.00 11.12
N ILE A 25 -2.72 -0.19 11.42
CA ILE A 25 -3.70 -0.49 12.47
C ILE A 25 -4.42 -1.81 12.17
N ASP A 26 -4.84 -2.53 13.21
CA ASP A 26 -5.41 -3.86 13.03
C ASP A 26 -6.80 -3.88 12.40
N ASN A 27 -7.57 -2.82 12.62
CA ASN A 27 -8.97 -2.72 12.20
C ASN A 27 -9.11 -1.77 11.01
N ILE A 28 -8.49 -2.12 9.88
CA ILE A 28 -8.57 -1.33 8.64
C ILE A 28 -9.96 -1.51 8.04
N ASP A 29 -10.77 -0.46 8.05
CA ASP A 29 -12.03 -0.42 7.32
C ASP A 29 -11.76 -0.09 5.84
N SER A 30 -12.32 -0.87 4.92
CA SER A 30 -12.18 -0.62 3.48
C SER A 30 -12.72 0.74 3.05
N THR A 31 -13.79 1.22 3.70
CA THR A 31 -14.45 2.49 3.40
C THR A 31 -13.59 3.67 3.83
N GLU A 32 -13.01 3.60 5.03
CA GLU A 32 -12.07 4.62 5.52
C GLU A 32 -10.81 4.62 4.68
N LEU A 33 -10.32 3.44 4.28
CA LEU A 33 -9.11 3.33 3.47
C LEU A 33 -9.27 3.97 2.07
N GLU A 34 -10.44 3.82 1.43
CA GLU A 34 -10.72 4.51 0.18
C GLU A 34 -10.75 6.04 0.34
N GLN A 35 -11.34 6.53 1.43
CA GLN A 35 -11.36 7.96 1.75
C GLN A 35 -9.96 8.50 2.05
N ASP A 36 -9.16 7.76 2.80
CA ASP A 36 -7.77 8.10 3.10
C ASP A 36 -6.93 8.08 1.83
N ALA A 37 -7.11 7.08 0.96
CA ALA A 37 -6.41 7.00 -0.32
C ALA A 37 -6.74 8.17 -1.24
N GLN A 38 -8.01 8.58 -1.29
CA GLN A 38 -8.41 9.79 -2.02
C GLN A 38 -7.79 11.05 -1.39
N SER A 39 -7.78 11.13 -0.06
CA SER A 39 -7.14 12.23 0.67
C SER A 39 -5.63 12.32 0.40
N LEU A 40 -4.94 11.20 0.15
CA LEU A 40 -3.52 11.18 -0.21
C LEU A 40 -3.27 11.77 -1.62
N ILE A 41 -4.22 11.62 -2.54
CA ILE A 41 -4.20 12.28 -3.85
C ILE A 41 -4.46 13.77 -3.66
N ASP A 42 -5.49 14.13 -2.89
CA ASP A 42 -5.89 15.53 -2.68
C ASP A 42 -4.82 16.34 -1.92
N ASN A 43 -4.09 15.70 -0.99
CA ASN A 43 -2.95 16.28 -0.30
C ASN A 43 -1.67 16.37 -1.16
N GLY A 44 -1.70 15.86 -2.40
CA GLY A 44 -0.58 15.91 -3.33
C GLY A 44 0.56 14.93 -3.02
N LEU A 45 0.36 13.99 -2.10
CA LEU A 45 1.32 12.91 -1.85
C LEU A 45 1.36 11.94 -3.03
N VAL A 46 0.20 11.72 -3.65
CA VAL A 46 0.05 10.99 -4.91
C VAL A 46 -0.15 11.99 -6.04
N PRO A 47 0.62 11.91 -7.14
CA PRO A 47 0.48 12.85 -8.26
C PRO A 47 -0.92 12.79 -8.88
N ALA A 48 -1.42 13.94 -9.35
CA ALA A 48 -2.67 14.00 -10.08
C ALA A 48 -2.64 13.09 -11.33
N GLY A 49 -3.73 12.37 -11.58
CA GLY A 49 -3.84 11.39 -12.67
C GLY A 49 -3.53 9.93 -12.26
N TYR A 50 -3.16 9.71 -11.01
CA TYR A 50 -3.16 8.38 -10.40
C TYR A 50 -4.51 8.13 -9.72
N VAL A 51 -5.06 6.94 -9.92
CA VAL A 51 -6.27 6.44 -9.26
C VAL A 51 -5.91 5.34 -8.29
N PHE A 52 -6.66 5.21 -7.20
CA PHE A 52 -6.50 4.12 -6.26
C PHE A 52 -6.92 2.80 -6.93
N ASP A 53 -6.04 1.80 -6.93
CA ASP A 53 -6.22 0.53 -7.63
C ASP A 53 -6.53 -0.60 -6.65
N GLU A 54 -5.66 -0.79 -5.65
CA GLU A 54 -5.86 -1.82 -4.63
C GLU A 54 -5.11 -1.53 -3.33
N ALA A 55 -5.62 -2.09 -2.24
CA ALA A 55 -4.91 -2.20 -0.97
C ALA A 55 -4.64 -3.66 -0.62
N ARG A 56 -3.41 -3.92 -0.14
CA ARG A 56 -2.99 -5.24 0.31
C ARG A 56 -2.48 -5.16 1.74
N VAL A 57 -3.14 -5.88 2.64
CA VAL A 57 -2.61 -6.13 3.99
C VAL A 57 -1.77 -7.40 3.92
N ILE A 58 -0.49 -7.27 4.25
CA ILE A 58 0.48 -8.36 4.27
C ILE A 58 0.83 -8.61 5.74
N GLU A 59 0.40 -9.76 6.25
CA GLU A 59 0.79 -10.27 7.56
C GLU A 59 1.91 -11.29 7.37
N THR A 60 3.15 -10.86 7.55
CA THR A 60 4.30 -11.75 7.52
C THR A 60 4.38 -12.48 8.85
N ASN A 61 3.96 -13.75 8.87
CA ASN A 61 4.06 -14.67 10.00
C ASN A 61 5.30 -15.59 9.94
N THR A 62 6.04 -15.58 8.83
CA THR A 62 7.12 -16.53 8.59
C THR A 62 8.47 -15.82 8.50
N ASN A 63 9.36 -16.10 9.45
CA ASN A 63 10.78 -15.79 9.34
C ASN A 63 11.49 -17.01 8.75
N VAL A 64 11.83 -16.96 7.47
CA VAL A 64 12.70 -17.98 6.86
C VAL A 64 14.14 -17.51 7.02
N VAL A 65 14.87 -18.16 7.94
CA VAL A 65 16.33 -18.02 8.02
C VAL A 65 16.93 -19.00 7.01
N LEU A 66 17.52 -18.48 5.94
CA LEU A 66 18.34 -19.27 5.02
C LEU A 66 19.79 -19.11 5.45
N ASP A 67 20.32 -20.14 6.11
CA ASP A 67 21.74 -20.24 6.40
C ASP A 67 22.48 -20.67 5.13
N LEU A 68 23.35 -19.80 4.63
CA LEU A 68 24.04 -19.96 3.34
C LEU A 68 25.56 -20.18 3.51
N ILE A 69 26.04 -20.36 4.74
CA ILE A 69 27.46 -20.59 5.01
C ILE A 69 27.59 -21.80 5.94
N GLN A 70 28.31 -22.82 5.50
CA GLN A 70 28.63 -24.03 6.26
C GLN A 70 30.14 -24.20 6.36
#